data_AF-A0A484KKK8-F1
#
_entry.id   AF-A0A484KKK8-F1
#
_cell.length_a   1.000
_cell.length_b   1.000
_cell.length_c   1.000
_cell.angle_alpha   90.00
_cell.angle_beta   90.00
_cell.angle_gamma   90.00
#
_symmetry.space_group_name_H-M   'P 1'
#
loop_
_entity.id
_entity.type
_entity.pdbx_description
1 polymer ?
#
loop_
_entity_poly.entity_id
_entity_poly.type
_entity_poly.pdbx_seq_one_letter_code
_entity_poly.pdbx_strand_id
1 'polypeptide(L)'
;MLDVVARYSDCMKILAQRLLGLISKSLGLPCSCIEDAVGEFHQNITFSYYPPCPQPELTLGLQSHSDMGAITLLIQDDVRGLQVLKDEKWVTVNPLSDAILVILADQIEIITNGEYRSSIHRAITNAEQPRFSIATFHDPAKTRKVSPAFHPPKYREVMYGNYVSSWYTKGPEGKRNLDALII
;
A
#
# COMPACT_ATOMS: atom_id res chain seq x y z
N MET A 1 22.64 -9.22 -10.91
CA MET A 1 21.28 -8.62 -10.96
C MET A 1 20.33 -9.33 -9.99
N LEU A 2 20.25 -10.66 -10.01
CA LEU A 2 19.45 -11.44 -9.04
C LEU A 2 19.85 -11.18 -7.58
N ASP A 3 21.16 -11.15 -7.27
CA ASP A 3 21.64 -10.91 -5.90
C ASP A 3 21.25 -9.53 -5.35
N VAL A 4 21.17 -8.52 -6.23
CA VAL A 4 20.77 -7.15 -5.85
C VAL A 4 19.30 -7.12 -5.47
N VAL A 5 18.44 -7.74 -6.29
CA VAL A 5 16.99 -7.82 -6.02
C VAL A 5 16.70 -8.67 -4.80
N ALA A 6 17.42 -9.78 -4.59
CA ALA A 6 17.29 -10.62 -3.40
C ALA A 6 17.65 -9.85 -2.12
N ARG A 7 18.81 -9.16 -2.11
CA ARG A 7 19.21 -8.33 -0.96
C ARG A 7 18.22 -7.19 -0.71
N TYR A 8 17.75 -6.54 -1.78
CA TYR A 8 16.72 -5.50 -1.70
C TYR A 8 15.41 -6.05 -1.09
N SER A 9 14.93 -7.20 -1.56
CA SER A 9 13.76 -7.93 -1.05
C SER A 9 13.87 -8.16 0.46
N ASP A 10 15.01 -8.72 0.91
CA ASP A 10 15.27 -9.00 2.32
C ASP A 10 15.28 -7.72 3.16
N CYS A 11 15.97 -6.67 2.69
CA CYS A 11 16.01 -5.38 3.37
C CYS A 11 14.62 -4.73 3.49
N MET A 12 13.80 -4.78 2.43
CA MET A 12 12.44 -4.26 2.43
C MET A 12 11.53 -5.03 3.38
N LYS A 13 11.66 -6.36 3.43
CA LYS A 13 10.92 -7.21 4.37
C LYS A 13 11.24 -6.83 5.82
N ILE A 14 12.52 -6.71 6.16
CA ILE A 14 12.98 -6.32 7.50
C ILE A 14 12.46 -4.92 7.87
N LEU A 15 12.48 -3.97 6.91
CA LEU A 15 11.96 -2.63 7.13
C LEU A 15 10.45 -2.65 7.39
N ALA A 16 9.68 -3.39 6.59
CA ALA A 16 8.23 -3.55 6.77
C ALA A 16 7.90 -4.12 8.16
N GLN A 17 8.59 -5.19 8.59
CA GLN A 17 8.43 -5.78 9.92
C GLN A 17 8.65 -4.75 11.03
N ARG A 18 9.75 -3.99 10.95
CA ARG A 18 10.07 -2.94 11.92
C ARG A 18 9.00 -1.86 11.98
N LEU A 19 8.53 -1.39 10.82
CA LEU A 19 7.48 -0.36 10.75
C LEU A 19 6.17 -0.85 11.35
N LEU A 20 5.74 -2.07 11.04
CA LEU A 20 4.52 -2.65 11.61
C LEU A 20 4.62 -2.84 13.12
N GLY A 21 5.79 -3.24 13.63
CA GLY A 21 6.01 -3.31 15.07
C GLY A 21 5.99 -1.95 15.77
N LEU A 22 6.46 -0.89 15.10
CA LEU A 22 6.35 0.49 15.60
C LEU A 22 4.91 0.99 15.59
N ILE A 23 4.14 0.71 14.53
CA ILE A 23 2.70 1.01 14.46
C ILE A 23 1.99 0.30 15.62
N SER A 24 2.30 -0.97 15.86
CA SER A 24 1.69 -1.74 16.95
C SER A 24 1.97 -1.12 18.31
N LYS A 25 3.23 -0.77 18.59
CA LYS A 25 3.61 -0.05 19.83
C LYS A 25 2.91 1.30 19.96
N SER A 26 2.79 2.05 18.88
CA SER A 26 2.13 3.38 18.90
C SER A 26 0.67 3.31 19.33
N LEU A 27 0.02 2.16 19.13
CA LEU A 27 -1.36 1.90 19.52
C LEU A 27 -1.48 1.22 20.90
N GLY A 28 -0.38 1.10 21.65
CA GLY A 28 -0.36 0.43 22.96
C GLY A 28 -0.45 -1.10 22.91
N LEU A 29 -0.21 -1.70 21.74
CA LEU A 29 -0.23 -3.16 21.55
C LEU A 29 1.17 -3.78 21.74
N PRO A 30 1.25 -5.09 22.04
CA PRO A 30 2.51 -5.83 21.96
C PRO A 30 3.14 -5.65 20.57
N CYS A 31 4.45 -5.47 20.48
CA CYS A 31 5.10 -5.11 19.22
C CYS A 31 4.90 -6.10 18.07
N SER A 32 4.63 -7.37 18.36
CA SER A 32 4.35 -8.37 17.34
C SER A 32 2.89 -8.37 16.87
N CYS A 33 1.96 -7.71 17.56
CA CYS A 33 0.52 -7.93 17.35
C CYS A 33 0.06 -7.68 15.91
N ILE A 34 0.49 -6.58 15.27
CA ILE A 34 0.13 -6.30 13.88
C ILE A 34 0.87 -7.24 12.91
N GLU A 35 2.14 -7.53 13.17
CA GLU A 35 2.92 -8.48 12.35
C GLU A 35 2.28 -9.87 12.40
N ASP A 36 1.94 -10.36 13.59
CA ASP A 36 1.26 -11.63 13.83
C ASP A 36 -0.12 -11.65 13.16
N ALA A 37 -0.84 -10.52 13.13
CA ALA A 37 -2.12 -10.38 12.47
C ALA A 37 -2.02 -10.50 10.95
N VAL A 38 -0.96 -9.93 10.34
CA VAL A 38 -0.65 -10.09 8.90
C VAL A 38 -0.14 -11.51 8.60
N GLY A 39 0.68 -12.07 9.48
CA GLY A 39 1.35 -13.36 9.29
C GLY A 39 2.56 -13.26 8.36
N GLU A 40 2.96 -14.38 7.77
CA GLU A 40 4.09 -14.41 6.84
C GLU A 40 3.80 -13.57 5.58
N PHE A 41 4.68 -12.60 5.31
CA PHE A 41 4.55 -11.75 4.13
C PHE A 41 4.68 -12.55 2.85
N HIS A 42 3.70 -12.37 1.98
CA HIS A 42 3.85 -12.59 0.55
C HIS A 42 4.33 -11.27 -0.04
N GLN A 43 5.59 -11.25 -0.47
CA GLN A 43 6.21 -10.04 -1.04
C GLN A 43 6.06 -10.03 -2.56
N ASN A 44 5.66 -8.88 -3.12
CA ASN A 44 5.66 -8.63 -4.55
C ASN A 44 6.44 -7.35 -4.84
N ILE A 45 7.38 -7.40 -5.78
CA ILE A 45 8.16 -6.24 -6.24
C ILE A 45 7.73 -5.89 -7.66
N THR A 46 7.17 -4.70 -7.83
CA THR A 46 6.75 -4.18 -9.14
C THR A 46 7.63 -3.02 -9.55
N PHE A 47 8.24 -3.14 -10.73
CA PHE A 47 8.97 -2.08 -11.40
C PHE A 47 8.02 -1.39 -12.38
N SER A 48 7.79 -0.09 -12.19
CA SER A 48 6.91 0.71 -13.03
C SER A 48 7.71 1.70 -13.85
N TYR A 49 7.46 1.71 -15.16
CA TYR A 49 7.99 2.69 -16.10
C TYR A 49 6.82 3.47 -16.71
N TYR A 50 6.84 4.78 -16.53
CA TYR A 50 5.83 5.69 -17.07
C TYR A 50 6.50 6.54 -18.16
N PRO A 51 6.30 6.26 -19.46
CA PRO A 51 6.88 7.05 -20.53
C PRO A 51 6.28 8.47 -20.58
N PRO A 52 6.99 9.44 -21.20
CA PRO A 52 6.41 10.74 -21.50
C PRO A 52 5.11 10.61 -22.30
N CYS A 53 4.09 11.38 -21.91
CA CYS A 53 2.79 11.42 -22.55
C CYS A 53 2.55 12.82 -23.15
N PRO A 54 2.29 12.96 -24.46
CA PRO A 54 2.04 14.28 -25.08
C PRO A 54 0.81 15.02 -24.55
N GLN A 55 -0.15 14.30 -23.98
CA GLN A 55 -1.41 14.84 -23.45
C GLN A 55 -1.65 14.29 -22.02
N PRO A 56 -0.79 14.66 -21.06
CA PRO A 56 -0.79 14.05 -19.72
C PRO A 56 -2.07 14.34 -18.91
N GLU A 57 -2.83 15.36 -19.28
CA GLU A 57 -4.13 15.70 -18.69
C GLU A 57 -5.26 14.74 -19.06
N LEU A 58 -5.10 13.97 -20.14
CA LEU A 58 -6.13 13.03 -20.64
C LEU A 58 -5.95 11.60 -20.13
N THR A 59 -4.88 11.31 -19.38
CA THR A 59 -4.57 9.95 -18.94
C THR A 59 -3.92 9.91 -17.56
N LEU A 60 -3.88 8.71 -16.97
CA LEU A 60 -3.13 8.41 -15.77
C LEU A 60 -2.09 7.33 -16.10
N GLY A 61 -0.92 7.43 -15.48
CA GLY A 61 0.07 6.35 -15.52
C GLY A 61 -0.38 5.15 -14.70
N LEU A 62 -1.07 5.41 -13.57
CA LEU A 62 -1.71 4.40 -12.74
C LEU A 62 -3.04 4.95 -12.23
N GLN A 63 -4.12 4.19 -12.42
CA GLN A 63 -5.46 4.57 -11.97
C GLN A 63 -5.52 4.74 -10.45
N SER A 64 -6.47 5.56 -10.00
CA SER A 64 -6.71 5.81 -8.57
C SER A 64 -7.15 4.54 -7.85
N HIS A 65 -6.47 4.18 -6.75
CA HIS A 65 -6.77 3.00 -5.95
C HIS A 65 -6.22 3.14 -4.51
N SER A 66 -6.71 2.31 -3.59
CA SER A 66 -5.99 1.94 -2.38
C SER A 66 -5.31 0.58 -2.58
N ASP A 67 -4.18 0.38 -1.90
CA ASP A 67 -3.47 -0.90 -1.92
C ASP A 67 -4.24 -1.95 -1.11
N MET A 68 -4.34 -3.17 -1.65
CA MET A 68 -5.11 -4.26 -1.02
C MET A 68 -4.45 -4.81 0.24
N GLY A 69 -3.12 -4.79 0.31
CA GLY A 69 -2.28 -5.53 1.25
C GLY A 69 -2.14 -4.91 2.64
N ALA A 70 -0.97 -5.12 3.28
CA ALA A 70 -0.69 -4.52 4.57
C ALA A 70 0.13 -3.22 4.45
N ILE A 71 1.29 -3.27 3.82
CA ILE A 71 2.18 -2.10 3.69
C ILE A 71 2.96 -2.14 2.37
N THR A 72 3.02 -0.99 1.70
CA THR A 72 3.78 -0.80 0.46
C THR A 72 4.96 0.12 0.74
N LEU A 73 6.16 -0.34 0.37
CA LEU A 73 7.39 0.44 0.42
C LEU A 73 7.75 0.86 -1.02
N LEU A 74 7.75 2.16 -1.28
CA LEU A 74 7.92 2.72 -2.61
C LEU A 74 9.21 3.53 -2.70
N ILE A 75 10.07 3.13 -3.63
CA ILE A 75 11.18 3.97 -4.11
C ILE A 75 10.74 4.62 -5.43
N GLN A 76 11.00 5.91 -5.57
CA GLN A 76 10.73 6.67 -6.78
C GLN A 76 11.97 7.48 -7.17
N ASP A 77 12.11 7.75 -8.46
CA ASP A 77 13.11 8.68 -8.96
C ASP A 77 12.75 10.16 -8.64
N ASP A 78 13.53 11.09 -9.16
CA ASP A 78 13.35 12.52 -8.94
C ASP A 78 12.20 13.14 -9.76
N VAL A 79 11.44 12.33 -10.54
CA VAL A 79 10.34 12.79 -11.38
C VAL A 79 9.02 12.71 -10.61
N ARG A 80 8.35 13.86 -10.47
CA ARG A 80 7.03 13.95 -9.84
C ARG A 80 6.01 13.11 -10.61
N GLY A 81 5.11 12.45 -9.89
CA GLY A 81 4.04 11.68 -10.53
C GLY A 81 3.08 11.01 -9.56
N LEU A 82 3.54 10.64 -8.36
CA LEU A 82 2.64 10.11 -7.34
C LEU A 82 1.76 11.22 -6.76
N GLN A 83 0.45 10.97 -6.72
CA GLN A 83 -0.51 11.79 -6.00
C GLN A 83 -1.27 10.95 -4.99
N VAL A 84 -1.49 11.51 -3.81
CA VAL A 84 -2.33 10.91 -2.75
C VAL A 84 -3.58 11.76 -2.57
N LEU A 85 -4.71 11.12 -2.31
CA LEU A 85 -5.95 11.82 -2.00
C LEU A 85 -5.98 12.15 -0.51
N LYS A 86 -6.05 13.45 -0.18
CA LYS A 86 -6.15 13.95 1.19
C LYS A 86 -7.22 15.03 1.23
N ASP A 87 -8.18 14.89 2.14
CA ASP A 87 -9.28 15.85 2.32
C ASP A 87 -9.99 16.19 1.00
N GLU A 88 -10.34 15.14 0.23
CA GLU A 88 -10.95 15.22 -1.12
C GLU A 88 -10.12 15.97 -2.18
N LYS A 89 -8.82 16.17 -1.92
CA LYS A 89 -7.91 16.87 -2.83
C LYS A 89 -6.69 16.01 -3.15
N TRP A 90 -6.32 16.00 -4.42
CA TRP A 90 -5.10 15.36 -4.88
C TRP A 90 -3.88 16.19 -4.47
N VAL A 91 -3.00 15.60 -3.67
CA VAL A 91 -1.74 16.19 -3.23
C VAL A 91 -0.60 15.46 -3.93
N THR A 92 0.25 16.21 -4.64
CA THR A 92 1.44 15.65 -5.28
C THR A 92 2.50 15.39 -4.22
N VAL A 93 3.00 14.15 -4.17
CA VAL A 93 4.11 13.77 -3.29
C VAL A 93 5.41 14.20 -3.97
N ASN A 94 6.16 15.09 -3.31
CA ASN A 94 7.47 15.47 -3.80
C ASN A 94 8.45 14.30 -3.63
N PRO A 95 9.19 13.91 -4.68
CA PRO A 95 10.32 13.01 -4.54
C PRO A 95 11.31 13.54 -3.50
N LEU A 96 11.82 12.63 -2.69
CA LEU A 96 12.86 12.90 -1.72
C LEU A 96 14.00 11.93 -1.99
N SER A 97 15.20 12.48 -2.21
CA SER A 97 16.41 11.67 -2.38
C SER A 97 16.66 10.83 -1.13
N ASP A 98 17.13 9.61 -1.32
CA ASP A 98 17.43 8.63 -0.26
C ASP A 98 16.25 8.30 0.68
N ALA A 99 15.01 8.51 0.23
CA ALA A 99 13.81 8.21 1.00
C ALA A 99 13.03 7.00 0.44
N ILE A 100 12.40 6.27 1.35
CA ILE A 100 11.39 5.25 1.03
C ILE A 100 10.04 5.81 1.46
N LEU A 101 9.13 5.96 0.51
CA LEU A 101 7.76 6.33 0.82
C LEU A 101 7.01 5.10 1.35
N VAL A 102 6.30 5.28 2.46
CA VAL A 102 5.49 4.23 3.08
C VAL A 102 4.02 4.53 2.79
N ILE A 103 3.33 3.58 2.17
CA ILE A 103 1.89 3.62 1.96
C ILE A 103 1.27 2.49 2.79
N LEU A 104 0.37 2.85 3.71
CA LEU A 104 -0.42 1.86 4.43
C LEU A 104 -1.56 1.39 3.54
N ALA A 105 -1.81 0.10 3.58
CA ALA A 105 -2.77 -0.58 2.73
C ALA A 105 -3.98 -1.07 3.55
N ASP A 106 -5.02 -1.52 2.85
CA ASP A 106 -6.35 -1.73 3.43
C ASP A 106 -6.36 -2.72 4.59
N GLN A 107 -5.51 -3.76 4.59
CA GLN A 107 -5.47 -4.71 5.70
C GLN A 107 -4.95 -4.08 7.00
N ILE A 108 -4.06 -3.08 6.93
CA ILE A 108 -3.62 -2.37 8.14
C ILE A 108 -4.73 -1.48 8.69
N GLU A 109 -5.55 -0.88 7.83
CA GLU A 109 -6.73 -0.14 8.29
C GLU A 109 -7.72 -1.06 9.02
N ILE A 110 -7.97 -2.26 8.49
CA ILE A 110 -8.80 -3.28 9.16
C ILE A 110 -8.20 -3.69 10.51
N ILE A 111 -6.92 -4.10 10.53
CA ILE A 111 -6.24 -4.60 11.74
C ILE A 111 -6.21 -3.54 12.83
N THR A 112 -5.88 -2.29 12.47
CA THR A 112 -5.82 -1.17 13.41
C THR A 112 -7.20 -0.62 13.76
N ASN A 113 -8.29 -1.24 13.27
CA ASN A 113 -9.66 -0.80 13.51
C ASN A 113 -9.91 0.66 13.10
N GLY A 114 -9.25 1.10 12.01
CA GLY A 114 -9.36 2.44 11.44
C GLY A 114 -8.48 3.51 12.09
N GLU A 115 -7.66 3.16 13.09
CA GLU A 115 -6.74 4.13 13.73
C GLU A 115 -5.62 4.57 12.77
N TYR A 116 -5.15 3.66 11.91
CA TYR A 116 -4.33 4.00 10.76
C TYR A 116 -5.13 3.83 9.47
N ARG A 117 -5.05 4.82 8.59
CA ARG A 117 -5.82 4.81 7.34
C ARG A 117 -4.97 4.41 6.16
N SER A 118 -5.49 3.53 5.31
CA SER A 118 -4.95 3.29 3.98
C SER A 118 -5.12 4.54 3.11
N SER A 119 -4.25 4.72 2.12
CA SER A 119 -4.27 5.92 1.27
C SER A 119 -4.76 5.60 -0.14
N ILE A 120 -5.74 6.37 -0.62
CA ILE A 120 -6.07 6.38 -2.05
C ILE A 120 -4.99 7.18 -2.77
N HIS A 121 -4.42 6.60 -3.81
CA HIS A 121 -3.33 7.22 -4.56
C HIS A 121 -3.41 6.86 -6.05
N ARG A 122 -2.73 7.65 -6.88
CA ARG A 122 -2.63 7.48 -8.34
C ARG A 122 -1.27 7.93 -8.84
N ALA A 123 -0.90 7.54 -10.06
CA ALA A 123 0.27 8.08 -10.73
C ALA A 123 -0.17 8.88 -11.97
N ILE A 124 0.23 10.15 -12.05
CA ILE A 124 0.06 10.98 -13.25
C ILE A 124 1.27 10.82 -14.17
N THR A 125 1.08 11.15 -15.45
CA THR A 125 2.17 11.22 -16.44
C THR A 125 2.57 12.67 -16.67
N ASN A 126 3.65 12.88 -17.42
CA ASN A 126 4.09 14.20 -17.87
C ASN A 126 4.61 14.10 -19.31
N ALA A 127 4.77 15.23 -20.01
CA ALA A 127 5.16 15.24 -21.43
C ALA A 127 6.68 15.23 -21.67
N GLU A 128 7.50 15.43 -20.65
CA GLU A 128 8.91 15.77 -20.80
C GLU A 128 9.85 14.61 -20.48
N GLN A 129 9.60 13.89 -19.38
CA GLN A 129 10.54 12.96 -18.79
C GLN A 129 9.85 11.65 -18.37
N PRO A 130 10.47 10.49 -18.63
CA PRO A 130 9.97 9.23 -18.09
C PRO A 130 10.09 9.22 -16.56
N ARG A 131 9.18 8.52 -15.90
CA ARG A 131 9.24 8.28 -14.45
C ARG A 131 9.41 6.79 -14.16
N PHE A 132 10.23 6.47 -13.17
CA PHE A 132 10.45 5.13 -12.66
C PHE A 132 10.05 5.03 -11.18
N SER A 133 9.46 3.90 -10.80
CA SER A 133 9.29 3.56 -9.39
C SER A 133 9.34 2.07 -9.14
N ILE A 134 9.76 1.69 -7.93
CA ILE A 134 9.80 0.31 -7.45
C ILE A 134 8.89 0.22 -6.23
N ALA A 135 7.74 -0.44 -6.39
CA ALA A 135 6.81 -0.70 -5.30
C ALA A 135 7.05 -2.10 -4.75
N THR A 136 7.23 -2.21 -3.43
CA THR A 136 7.38 -3.50 -2.73
C THR A 136 6.24 -3.70 -1.75
N PHE A 137 5.31 -4.56 -2.14
CA PHE A 137 4.11 -4.90 -1.40
C PHE A 137 4.42 -6.00 -0.39
N HIS A 138 3.91 -5.83 0.83
CA HIS A 138 4.01 -6.83 1.90
C HIS A 138 2.59 -7.21 2.29
N ASP A 139 2.15 -8.35 1.78
CA ASP A 139 0.76 -8.78 1.86
C ASP A 139 0.59 -9.99 2.78
N PRO A 140 -0.58 -10.17 3.40
CA PRO A 140 -0.92 -11.44 4.03
C PRO A 140 -0.95 -12.60 3.03
N ALA A 141 -0.84 -13.82 3.52
CA ALA A 141 -1.19 -15.00 2.72
C ALA A 141 -2.67 -14.94 2.29
N LYS A 142 -3.02 -15.46 1.10
CA LYS A 142 -4.42 -15.50 0.63
C LYS A 142 -5.35 -16.29 1.57
N THR A 143 -4.80 -17.25 2.31
CA THR A 143 -5.51 -18.04 3.33
C THR A 143 -5.62 -17.34 4.68
N ARG A 144 -4.96 -16.19 4.86
CA ARG A 144 -4.98 -15.43 6.10
C ARG A 144 -6.35 -14.79 6.30
N LYS A 145 -6.88 -14.95 7.51
CA LYS A 145 -8.02 -14.19 8.00
C LYS A 145 -7.53 -12.93 8.69
N VAL A 146 -8.06 -11.79 8.29
CA VAL A 146 -7.74 -10.46 8.80
C VAL A 146 -8.93 -9.93 9.58
N SER A 147 -8.69 -9.39 10.76
CA SER A 147 -9.72 -8.85 11.65
C SER A 147 -9.17 -7.70 12.49
N PRO A 148 -10.03 -6.79 13.01
CA PRO A 148 -9.61 -5.74 13.93
C PRO A 148 -8.96 -6.29 15.20
N ALA A 149 -7.88 -5.64 15.65
CA ALA A 149 -7.22 -5.93 16.93
C ALA A 149 -7.91 -5.27 18.14
N PHE A 150 -8.83 -4.33 17.90
CA PHE A 150 -9.51 -3.55 18.93
C PHE A 150 -11.01 -3.83 18.97
N HIS A 151 -11.60 -3.67 20.15
CA HIS A 151 -13.04 -3.77 20.38
C HIS A 151 -13.65 -2.42 20.81
N PRO A 152 -14.90 -2.13 20.40
CA PRO A 152 -15.72 -2.90 19.47
C PRO A 152 -15.19 -2.81 18.03
N PRO A 153 -15.41 -3.85 17.19
CA PRO A 153 -14.91 -3.86 15.82
C PRO A 153 -15.70 -2.87 14.94
N LYS A 154 -15.00 -2.04 14.17
CA LYS A 154 -15.56 -1.17 13.11
C LYS A 154 -15.59 -1.86 11.75
N TYR A 155 -14.82 -2.93 11.57
CA TYR A 155 -14.75 -3.72 10.34
C TYR A 155 -15.06 -5.19 10.62
N ARG A 156 -15.71 -5.85 9.66
CA ARG A 156 -15.93 -7.30 9.63
C ARG A 156 -14.61 -8.02 9.35
N GLU A 157 -14.47 -9.22 9.90
CA GLU A 157 -13.39 -10.11 9.51
C GLU A 157 -13.49 -10.49 8.01
N VAL A 158 -12.34 -10.68 7.37
CA VAL A 158 -12.28 -11.05 5.96
C VAL A 158 -11.12 -12.02 5.71
N MET A 159 -11.33 -12.99 4.82
CA MET A 159 -10.23 -13.79 4.27
C MET A 159 -9.54 -12.99 3.18
N TYR A 160 -8.22 -12.78 3.28
CA TYR A 160 -7.47 -11.92 2.37
C TYR A 160 -7.63 -12.33 0.90
N GLY A 161 -7.64 -13.63 0.60
CA GLY A 161 -7.90 -14.13 -0.75
C GLY A 161 -9.27 -13.73 -1.32
N ASN A 162 -10.31 -13.68 -0.47
CA ASN A 162 -11.63 -13.21 -0.88
C ASN A 162 -11.63 -11.69 -1.10
N TYR A 163 -10.91 -10.94 -0.27
CA TYR A 163 -10.72 -9.49 -0.45
C TYR A 163 -10.06 -9.17 -1.80
N VAL A 164 -8.93 -9.84 -2.08
CA VAL A 164 -8.21 -9.73 -3.35
C VAL A 164 -9.09 -10.12 -4.54
N SER A 165 -9.84 -11.22 -4.44
CA SER A 165 -10.79 -11.60 -5.49
C SER A 165 -11.85 -10.53 -5.73
N SER A 166 -12.42 -9.95 -4.67
CA SER A 166 -13.43 -8.88 -4.79
C SER A 166 -12.85 -7.65 -5.48
N TRP A 167 -11.63 -7.28 -5.13
CA TRP A 167 -10.93 -6.15 -5.74
C TRP A 167 -10.71 -6.35 -7.23
N TYR A 168 -10.24 -7.53 -7.67
CA TYR A 168 -10.07 -7.82 -9.10
C TYR A 168 -11.39 -7.92 -9.86
N THR A 169 -12.45 -8.44 -9.25
CA THR A 169 -13.76 -8.56 -9.92
C THR A 169 -14.47 -7.22 -10.05
N LYS A 170 -14.41 -6.37 -9.02
CA LYS A 170 -15.15 -5.11 -9.00
C LYS A 170 -14.31 -3.93 -9.51
N GLY A 171 -12.99 -4.01 -9.42
CA GLY A 171 -12.04 -2.97 -9.81
C GLY A 171 -11.70 -1.95 -8.70
N PRO A 172 -10.69 -1.10 -8.95
CA PRO A 172 -10.22 -0.06 -8.04
C PRO A 172 -11.14 1.17 -8.03
N GLU A 173 -12.26 1.08 -7.32
CA GLU A 173 -13.13 2.24 -7.09
C GLU A 173 -12.94 2.75 -5.67
N GLY A 174 -11.99 3.68 -5.49
CA GLY A 174 -11.63 4.23 -4.19
C GLY A 174 -11.34 3.13 -3.16
N LYS A 175 -12.03 3.18 -2.02
CA LYS A 175 -11.97 2.19 -0.94
C LYS A 175 -13.17 1.26 -0.87
N ARG A 176 -13.97 1.16 -1.95
CA ARG A 176 -15.25 0.42 -1.94
C ARG A 176 -15.17 -1.00 -1.36
N ASN A 177 -14.07 -1.73 -1.61
CA ASN A 177 -13.91 -3.08 -1.07
C ASN A 177 -13.70 -3.09 0.46
N LEU A 178 -12.97 -2.09 0.98
CA LEU A 178 -12.79 -1.88 2.41
C LEU A 178 -14.08 -1.36 3.06
N ASP A 179 -14.74 -0.40 2.43
CA ASP A 179 -15.98 0.22 2.94
C ASP A 179 -17.11 -0.81 3.09
N ALA A 180 -17.14 -1.82 2.20
CA ALA A 180 -18.09 -2.93 2.29
C ALA A 180 -17.90 -3.82 3.53
N LEU A 181 -16.79 -3.68 4.25
CA LEU A 181 -16.51 -4.40 5.50
C LEU A 181 -16.89 -3.58 6.74
N ILE A 182 -17.29 -2.32 6.64
CA ILE A 182 -17.66 -1.50 7.80
C ILE A 182 -18.91 -2.08 8.50
N ILE A 183 -18.93 -2.00 9.84
CA ILE A 183 -20.04 -2.44 10.71
C ILE A 183 -20.90 -1.24 11.10
#